data_AF-A0A7K2IRW1-F1
#
_entry.id   AF-A0A7K2IRW1-F1
#
_cell.length_a   1.000
_cell.length_b   1.000
_cell.length_c   1.000
_cell.angle_alpha   90.00
_cell.angle_beta   90.00
_cell.angle_gamma   90.00
#
_symmetry.space_group_name_H-M   'P 1'
#
loop_
_entity.id
_entity.type
_entity.pdbx_description
1 polymer ?
#
loop_
_entity_poly.entity_id
_entity_poly.type
_entity_poly.pdbx_seq_one_letter_code
_entity_poly.pdbx_strand_id
1 'polypeptide(L)'
;MPAYNVDSDKTEETSGSLTQEFNEFTERLQGIKNKVDGLISDGYSTPAAEKHFRPFFEDFNSGFEDVNKGLEGIAKYIKQVGTTFSETDEKLGEGLKG
;
A
#
# COMPACT_ATOMS: atom_id res chain seq x y z
N MET A 1 10.68 -18.68 26.63
CA MET A 1 10.07 -18.06 25.44
C MET A 1 9.82 -16.61 25.78
N PRO A 2 10.15 -15.62 24.92
CA PRO A 2 9.82 -14.23 25.21
C PRO A 2 8.30 -14.14 25.36
N ALA A 3 7.83 -13.57 26.46
CA ALA A 3 6.43 -13.24 26.63
C ALA A 3 6.13 -12.05 25.71
N TYR A 4 5.72 -12.33 24.48
CA TYR A 4 5.18 -11.33 23.59
C TYR A 4 3.85 -10.88 24.19
N ASN A 5 3.86 -9.80 24.98
CA ASN A 5 2.65 -9.09 25.34
C ASN A 5 2.23 -8.31 24.09
N VAL A 6 1.62 -9.02 23.14
CA VAL A 6 1.07 -8.37 21.96
C VAL A 6 -0.19 -7.64 22.42
N ASP A 7 -0.10 -6.32 22.44
CA ASP A 7 -1.24 -5.44 22.60
C ASP A 7 -2.07 -5.55 21.31
N SER A 8 -3.03 -6.48 21.32
CA SER A 8 -3.93 -6.78 20.19
C SER A 8 -4.67 -5.54 19.73
N ASP A 9 -5.13 -4.74 20.69
CA ASP A 9 -5.91 -3.53 20.46
C ASP A 9 -5.07 -2.49 19.72
N LYS A 10 -3.82 -2.28 20.18
CA LYS A 10 -2.88 -1.38 19.52
C LYS A 10 -2.44 -1.87 18.15
N THR A 11 -2.35 -3.18 17.96
CA THR A 11 -2.00 -3.80 16.68
C THR A 11 -3.12 -3.61 15.66
N GLU A 12 -4.38 -3.79 16.08
CA GLU A 12 -5.56 -3.57 15.23
C GLU A 12 -5.73 -2.08 14.88
N GLU A 13 -5.61 -1.18 15.86
CA GLU A 13 -5.66 0.27 15.64
C GLU A 13 -4.59 0.73 14.64
N THR A 14 -3.34 0.31 14.85
CA THR A 14 -2.22 0.66 13.97
C THR A 14 -2.45 0.10 12.55
N SER A 15 -2.96 -1.13 12.45
CA SER A 15 -3.28 -1.78 11.18
C SER A 15 -4.37 -1.03 10.40
N GLY A 16 -5.40 -0.55 11.10
CA GLY A 16 -6.46 0.27 10.53
C GLY A 16 -5.94 1.62 10.02
N SER A 17 -5.16 2.34 10.83
CA SER A 17 -4.54 3.62 10.44
C SER A 17 -3.64 3.46 9.22
N LEU A 18 -2.77 2.44 9.23
CA LEU A 18 -1.89 2.13 8.11
C LEU A 18 -2.66 1.82 6.83
N THR A 19 -3.78 1.08 6.93
CA THR A 19 -4.63 0.80 5.77
C THR A 19 -5.26 2.07 5.19
N GLN A 20 -5.68 3.00 6.05
CA GLN A 20 -6.25 4.27 5.60
C GLN A 20 -5.20 5.14 4.90
N GLU A 21 -4.06 5.40 5.55
CA GLU A 21 -2.96 6.21 4.98
C GLU A 21 -2.49 5.66 3.64
N PHE A 22 -2.46 4.33 3.54
CA PHE A 22 -2.09 3.61 2.34
C PHE A 22 -3.07 3.84 1.18
N ASN A 23 -4.37 3.80 1.45
CA ASN A 23 -5.39 4.07 0.43
C ASN A 23 -5.25 5.50 -0.08
N GLU A 24 -5.09 6.48 0.82
CA GLU A 24 -4.87 7.88 0.46
C GLU A 24 -3.59 8.07 -0.39
N PHE A 25 -2.51 7.37 -0.05
CA PHE A 25 -1.28 7.41 -0.82
C PHE A 25 -1.45 6.82 -2.23
N THR A 26 -2.15 5.69 -2.36
CA THR A 26 -2.45 5.05 -3.65
C THR A 26 -3.27 5.96 -4.55
N GLU A 27 -4.31 6.62 -4.00
CA GLU A 27 -5.13 7.59 -4.73
C GLU A 27 -4.31 8.79 -5.21
N ARG A 28 -3.46 9.35 -4.34
CA ARG A 28 -2.56 10.46 -4.70
C ARG A 28 -1.61 10.08 -5.81
N LEU A 29 -1.01 8.90 -5.72
CA LEU A 29 -0.14 8.36 -6.74
C LEU A 29 -0.87 8.23 -8.08
N GLN A 30 -2.05 7.60 -8.12
CA GLN A 30 -2.86 7.50 -9.33
C GLN A 30 -3.19 8.87 -9.93
N GLY A 31 -3.50 9.85 -9.07
CA GLY A 31 -3.72 11.24 -9.49
C GLY A 31 -2.48 11.86 -10.16
N ILE A 32 -1.28 11.59 -9.66
CA ILE A 32 -0.03 12.04 -10.30
C ILE A 32 0.14 11.37 -11.66
N LYS A 33 -0.04 10.05 -11.75
CA LYS A 33 0.05 9.31 -13.01
C LYS A 33 -0.88 9.89 -14.07
N ASN A 34 -2.15 10.09 -13.74
CA ASN A 34 -3.14 10.63 -14.67
C ASN A 34 -2.78 12.04 -15.18
N LYS A 35 -2.17 12.88 -14.34
CA LYS A 35 -1.70 14.22 -14.77
C LYS A 35 -0.53 14.12 -15.74
N VAL A 36 0.39 13.19 -15.50
CA VAL A 36 1.54 12.97 -16.39
C VAL A 36 1.08 12.40 -17.73
N ASP A 37 0.18 11.41 -17.71
CA ASP A 37 -0.44 10.85 -18.92
C ASP A 37 -1.18 11.95 -19.72
N GLY A 38 -1.93 12.82 -19.02
CA GLY A 38 -2.64 13.95 -19.62
C GLY A 38 -1.70 14.96 -20.29
N LEU A 39 -0.58 15.32 -19.64
CA LEU A 39 0.42 16.23 -20.23
C LEU A 39 0.97 15.71 -21.57
N ILE A 40 1.21 14.39 -21.67
CA ILE A 40 1.69 13.76 -22.90
C ILE A 40 0.60 13.78 -23.98
N SER A 41 -0.65 13.47 -23.59
CA SER A 41 -1.80 13.43 -24.50
C SER A 41 -2.20 14.82 -25.03
N ASP A 42 -2.12 15.87 -24.20
CA ASP A 42 -2.67 17.20 -24.50
C ASP A 42 -1.73 18.11 -25.31
N GLY A 43 -0.47 17.72 -25.57
CA GLY A 43 0.37 18.47 -26.52
C GLY A 43 1.86 18.57 -26.21
N TYR A 44 2.39 17.85 -25.22
CA TYR A 44 3.84 17.71 -25.04
C TYR A 44 4.49 16.73 -26.05
N SER A 45 3.89 16.60 -27.23
CA SER A 45 4.18 15.59 -28.26
C SER A 45 5.06 16.12 -29.41
N THR A 46 5.85 17.17 -29.16
CA THR A 46 6.89 17.55 -30.14
C THR A 46 7.99 16.47 -30.16
N PRO A 47 8.60 16.16 -31.32
CA PRO A 47 9.59 15.08 -31.43
C PRO A 47 10.79 15.23 -30.47
N ALA A 48 11.17 16.48 -30.17
CA ALA A 48 12.23 16.77 -29.20
C ALA A 48 11.76 16.54 -27.76
N ALA A 49 10.57 17.01 -27.41
CA ALA A 49 10.00 16.81 -26.09
C ALA A 49 9.76 15.32 -25.80
N GLU A 50 9.23 14.56 -26.76
CA GLU A 50 9.04 13.12 -26.61
C GLU A 50 10.38 12.41 -26.39
N LYS A 51 11.41 12.73 -27.18
CA LYS A 51 12.75 12.13 -27.03
C LYS A 51 13.37 12.36 -25.65
N HIS A 52 13.17 13.54 -25.06
CA HIS A 52 13.76 13.90 -23.78
C HIS A 52 12.88 13.52 -22.58
N PHE A 53 11.56 13.50 -22.74
CA PHE A 53 10.61 13.30 -21.65
C PHE A 53 10.19 11.83 -21.49
N ARG A 54 10.20 11.05 -22.58
CA ARG A 54 9.84 9.63 -22.59
C ARG A 54 10.63 8.78 -21.59
N PRO A 55 11.97 8.93 -21.43
CA PRO A 55 12.71 8.14 -20.44
C PRO A 55 12.23 8.38 -19.00
N PHE A 56 12.00 9.65 -18.62
CA PHE A 56 11.48 9.99 -17.29
C PHE A 56 10.09 9.41 -17.04
N PHE A 57 9.26 9.31 -18.08
CA PHE A 57 7.94 8.72 -17.99
C PHE A 57 7.99 7.20 -17.85
N GLU A 58 8.86 6.53 -18.61
CA GLU A 58 9.10 5.09 -18.50
C GLU A 58 9.61 4.74 -17.09
N ASP A 59 10.58 5.51 -16.57
CA ASP A 59 11.09 5.38 -15.20
C ASP A 59 9.99 5.61 -14.16
N PHE A 60 9.15 6.65 -14.34
CA PHE A 60 8.02 6.94 -13.46
C PHE A 60 7.02 5.79 -13.44
N ASN A 61 6.62 5.26 -14.61
CA ASN A 61 5.68 4.13 -14.68
C ASN A 61 6.25 2.88 -14.04
N SER A 62 7.54 2.57 -14.26
CA SER A 62 8.18 1.41 -13.62
C SER A 62 8.22 1.58 -12.11
N GLY A 63 8.64 2.74 -11.61
CA GLY A 63 8.65 3.04 -10.17
C GLY A 63 7.25 3.00 -9.56
N PHE A 64 6.24 3.46 -10.31
CA PHE A 64 4.84 3.40 -9.90
C PHE A 64 4.34 1.97 -9.74
N GLU A 65 4.64 1.09 -10.69
CA GLU A 65 4.31 -0.34 -10.58
C GLU A 65 4.99 -0.99 -9.38
N ASP A 66 6.26 -0.69 -9.15
CA ASP A 66 7.01 -1.27 -8.04
C ASP A 66 6.50 -0.78 -6.69
N VAL A 67 6.14 0.50 -6.59
CA VAL A 67 5.46 1.04 -5.41
C VAL A 67 4.13 0.33 -5.20
N ASN A 68 3.28 0.18 -6.23
CA ASN A 68 2.02 -0.56 -6.10
C ASN A 68 2.20 -2.01 -5.65
N LYS A 69 3.21 -2.73 -6.16
CA LYS A 69 3.52 -4.10 -5.72
C LYS A 69 3.95 -4.14 -4.26
N GLY A 70 4.83 -3.22 -3.85
CA GLY A 70 5.27 -3.10 -2.45
C GLY A 70 4.10 -2.79 -1.54
N LEU A 71 3.25 -1.89 -2.00
CA LEU A 71 2.01 -1.51 -1.35
C LEU A 71 1.12 -2.77 -1.15
N GLU A 72 0.80 -3.54 -2.20
CA GLU A 72 0.00 -4.77 -2.06
C GLU A 72 0.58 -5.78 -1.05
N GLY A 73 1.91 -5.90 -1.00
CA GLY A 73 2.60 -6.75 -0.05
C GLY A 73 2.35 -6.32 1.41
N ILE A 74 2.45 -5.02 1.67
CA ILE A 74 2.19 -4.44 2.99
C ILE A 74 0.72 -4.64 3.39
N ALA A 75 -0.22 -4.39 2.48
CA ALA A 75 -1.65 -4.58 2.75
C ALA A 75 -1.98 -6.04 3.11
N LYS A 76 -1.39 -7.00 2.40
CA LYS A 76 -1.52 -8.43 2.71
C LYS A 76 -0.96 -8.76 4.08
N TYR A 77 0.23 -8.25 4.41
CA TYR A 77 0.85 -8.44 5.71
C TYR A 77 -0.01 -7.91 6.85
N ILE A 78 -0.47 -6.65 6.75
CA ILE A 78 -1.31 -6.01 7.76
C ILE A 78 -2.61 -6.80 7.98
N LYS A 79 -3.28 -7.20 6.90
CA LYS A 79 -4.50 -8.00 7.00
C LYS A 79 -4.25 -9.35 7.67
N GLN A 80 -3.16 -10.02 7.31
CA GLN A 80 -2.83 -11.33 7.85
C GLN A 80 -2.46 -11.27 9.33
N VAL A 81 -1.78 -10.21 9.76
CA VAL A 81 -1.52 -9.94 11.17
C VAL A 81 -2.84 -9.80 11.94
N GLY A 82 -3.75 -8.94 11.48
CA GLY A 82 -5.06 -8.76 12.11
C GLY A 82 -5.87 -10.06 12.22
N THR A 83 -5.96 -10.84 11.13
CA THR A 83 -6.67 -12.14 11.15
C THR A 83 -6.03 -13.14 12.10
N THR A 84 -4.69 -13.26 12.09
CA THR A 84 -3.99 -14.22 12.96
C THR A 84 -4.19 -13.89 14.44
N PHE A 85 -4.21 -12.60 14.79
CA PHE A 85 -4.46 -12.18 16.17
C PHE A 85 -5.90 -12.44 16.59
N SER A 86 -6.88 -12.09 15.76
CA SER A 86 -8.29 -12.38 16.04
C SER A 86 -8.54 -13.88 16.24
N GLU A 87 -8.00 -14.73 15.37
CA GLU A 87 -8.10 -16.19 15.51
C GLU A 87 -7.39 -16.73 16.77
N THR A 88 -6.28 -16.11 17.17
CA THR A 88 -5.53 -16.52 18.36
C THR A 88 -6.29 -16.14 19.63
N ASP A 89 -6.88 -14.96 19.67
CA ASP A 89 -7.70 -14.49 20.80
C ASP A 89 -8.97 -15.33 20.96
N GLU A 90 -9.69 -15.63 19.88
CA GLU A 90 -10.86 -16.53 19.91
C GLU A 90 -10.50 -17.90 20.51
N LYS A 91 -9.39 -18.50 20.08
CA LYS A 91 -8.91 -19.79 20.59
C LYS A 91 -8.53 -19.74 22.07
N LEU A 92 -7.89 -18.64 22.51
CA LEU A 92 -7.56 -18.45 23.92
C LEU A 92 -8.83 -18.28 24.77
N GLY A 93 -9.81 -17.54 24.28
CA GLY A 93 -11.11 -17.34 24.93
C GLY A 93 -11.94 -18.63 25.04
N GLU A 94 -11.93 -19.49 24.01
CA GLU A 94 -12.56 -20.81 24.07
C GLU A 94 -11.89 -21.72 25.11
N GLY A 95 -10.56 -21.72 25.18
CA GLY A 95 -9.79 -22.53 26.15
C GLY A 95 -9.97 -22.10 27.60
N LEU A 96 -10.38 -20.86 27.86
CA LEU A 96 -10.69 -20.34 29.21
C LEU A 96 -12.14 -20.61 29.65
N LYS A 97 -13.03 -21.02 28.73
CA LYS A 97 -14.43 -21.37 29.03
C LYS A 97 -14.64 -22.86 29.32
N GLY A 98 -13.62 -23.71 29.13
CA GLY A 98 -13.61 -25.14 29.50
C GLY A 98 -12.86 -25.39 30.79
#